data_AF-A0A1V4LJM3-F1
#
_entry.id   AF-A0A1V4LJM3-F1
#
_cell.length_a   1.000
_cell.length_b   1.000
_cell.length_c   1.000
_cell.angle_alpha   90.00
_cell.angle_beta   90.00
_cell.angle_gamma   90.00
#
_symmetry.space_group_name_H-M   'P 1'
#
loop_
_entity.id
_entity.type
_entity.pdbx_description
1 polymer ?
#
loop_
_entity_poly.entity_id
_entity_poly.type
_entity_poly.pdbx_seq_one_letter_code
_entity_poly.pdbx_strand_id
1 'polypeptide(L)'
;MKTVELQVQGMSCGSCVKHVTEALRPLEGVSDVTVDLQAGRVKVSGDSDNHALLAALQDAGYPAQLATVESVSSKKTSGCGGNGGGCCCR
;
A
#
# COMPACT_ATOMS: atom_id res chain seq x y z
N MET A 1 -17.02 -1.18 -11.43
CA MET A 1 -16.83 -1.57 -10.02
C MET A 1 -15.57 -2.40 -9.94
N LYS A 2 -14.46 -1.79 -9.51
CA LYS A 2 -13.19 -2.49 -9.32
C LYS A 2 -13.06 -2.95 -7.88
N THR A 3 -12.36 -4.05 -7.69
CA THR A 3 -12.02 -4.57 -6.36
C THR A 3 -10.51 -4.66 -6.30
N VAL A 4 -9.92 -4.02 -5.30
CA VAL A 4 -8.47 -3.97 -5.09
C VAL A 4 -8.16 -4.71 -3.80
N GLU A 5 -7.24 -5.67 -3.87
CA GLU A 5 -6.76 -6.38 -2.69
C GLU A 5 -5.37 -5.88 -2.31
N LEU A 6 -5.19 -5.57 -1.04
CA LEU A 6 -3.99 -5.03 -0.42
C LEU A 6 -3.55 -5.97 0.70
N GLN A 7 -2.32 -6.45 0.67
CA GLN A 7 -1.68 -7.18 1.74
C GLN A 7 -1.01 -6.17 2.69
N VAL A 8 -1.50 -6.05 3.93
CA VAL A 8 -0.90 -5.14 4.93
C VAL A 8 0.02 -5.94 5.84
N GLN A 9 1.24 -5.44 6.05
CA GLN A 9 2.21 -6.06 6.96
C GLN A 9 2.02 -5.50 8.38
N GLY A 10 2.14 -6.36 9.40
CA GLY A 10 2.03 -5.95 10.81
C GLY A 10 0.61 -5.89 11.38
N MET A 11 -0.41 -6.36 10.66
CA MET A 11 -1.76 -6.54 11.22
C MET A 11 -1.80 -7.74 12.19
N SER A 12 -1.35 -7.52 13.43
CA SER A 12 -1.30 -8.57 14.46
C SER A 12 -2.43 -8.43 15.51
N CYS A 13 -3.24 -7.37 15.44
CA CYS A 13 -4.30 -7.10 16.42
C CYS A 13 -5.55 -6.49 15.77
N GLY A 14 -6.73 -6.81 16.31
CA GLY A 14 -8.01 -6.26 15.85
C GLY A 14 -8.10 -4.72 15.95
N SER A 15 -7.30 -4.10 16.82
CA SER A 15 -7.18 -2.64 16.89
C SER A 15 -6.49 -2.04 15.67
N CYS A 16 -5.47 -2.72 15.13
CA CYS A 16 -4.76 -2.30 13.91
C CYS A 16 -5.70 -2.30 12.70
N VAL A 17 -6.59 -3.31 12.62
CA VAL A 17 -7.60 -3.41 11.55
C VAL A 17 -8.53 -2.21 11.56
N LYS A 18 -9.06 -1.82 12.73
CA LYS A 18 -9.96 -0.67 12.83
C LYS A 18 -9.28 0.62 12.37
N HIS A 19 -8.04 0.86 12.79
CA HIS A 19 -7.28 2.04 12.37
C HIS A 19 -7.05 2.07 10.85
N VAL A 20 -6.66 0.94 10.26
CA VAL A 20 -6.44 0.79 8.82
C VAL A 20 -7.74 1.07 8.05
N THR A 21 -8.84 0.47 8.47
CA THR A 21 -10.15 0.69 7.83
C THR A 21 -10.57 2.16 7.93
N GLU A 22 -10.46 2.78 9.09
CA GLU A 22 -10.81 4.19 9.30
C GLU A 22 -9.91 5.16 8.52
N ALA A 23 -8.66 4.78 8.21
CA ALA A 23 -7.78 5.55 7.34
C ALA A 23 -8.15 5.45 5.85
N LEU A 24 -8.75 4.32 5.44
CA LEU A 24 -9.15 4.08 4.05
C LEU A 24 -10.56 4.57 3.72
N ARG A 25 -11.49 4.51 4.68
CA ARG A 25 -12.88 4.98 4.51
C ARG A 25 -13.04 6.43 4.02
N PRO A 26 -12.23 7.41 4.46
CA PRO A 26 -12.35 8.79 3.97
C PRO A 26 -11.72 9.01 2.59
N LEU A 27 -11.03 8.02 2.02
CA LEU A 27 -10.41 8.16 0.71
C LEU A 27 -11.46 8.20 -0.40
N GLU A 28 -11.25 9.09 -1.36
CA GLU A 28 -12.14 9.22 -2.51
C GLU A 28 -12.14 7.93 -3.34
N GLY A 29 -13.34 7.54 -3.80
CA GLY A 29 -13.54 6.34 -4.60
C GLY A 29 -13.71 5.05 -3.80
N VAL A 30 -13.62 5.07 -2.46
CA VAL A 30 -13.86 3.88 -1.62
C VAL A 30 -15.36 3.71 -1.39
N SER A 31 -15.92 2.59 -1.88
CA SER A 31 -17.32 2.23 -1.64
C SER A 31 -17.46 1.24 -0.49
N ASP A 32 -16.56 0.26 -0.40
CA ASP A 32 -16.57 -0.77 0.65
C ASP A 32 -15.14 -1.19 1.04
N VAL A 33 -14.94 -1.49 2.33
CA VAL A 33 -13.66 -1.98 2.85
C VAL A 33 -13.92 -3.25 3.65
N THR A 34 -13.40 -4.37 3.16
CA THR A 34 -13.44 -5.67 3.82
C THR A 34 -12.04 -6.03 4.29
N VAL A 35 -11.86 -6.44 5.54
CA VAL A 35 -10.56 -6.88 6.07
C VAL A 35 -10.61 -8.35 6.42
N ASP A 36 -9.65 -9.10 5.91
CA ASP A 36 -9.45 -10.53 6.12
C ASP A 36 -8.22 -10.75 7.00
N LEU A 37 -8.43 -10.93 8.30
CA LEU A 37 -7.37 -11.22 9.27
C LEU A 37 -6.76 -12.61 9.11
N GLN A 38 -7.54 -13.58 8.63
CA GLN A 38 -7.09 -14.95 8.42
C GLN A 38 -5.97 -15.02 7.38
N ALA A 39 -6.10 -14.23 6.32
CA ALA A 39 -5.12 -14.13 5.25
C ALA A 39 -4.25 -12.85 5.32
N GLY A 40 -4.53 -11.95 6.26
CA GLY A 40 -3.83 -10.68 6.43
C GLY A 40 -4.07 -9.67 5.29
N ARG A 41 -5.20 -9.73 4.59
CA ARG A 41 -5.52 -8.93 3.41
C ARG A 41 -6.63 -7.92 3.66
N VAL A 42 -6.62 -6.82 2.92
CA VAL A 42 -7.64 -5.77 2.91
C VAL A 42 -8.18 -5.68 1.49
N LYS A 43 -9.48 -5.87 1.32
CA LYS A 43 -10.17 -5.75 0.05
C LYS A 43 -10.96 -4.45 0.03
N VAL A 44 -10.63 -3.57 -0.90
CA VAL A 44 -11.29 -2.29 -1.11
C VAL A 44 -12.09 -2.39 -2.40
N SER A 45 -13.40 -2.16 -2.32
CA SER A 45 -14.29 -2.11 -3.48
C SER A 45 -14.58 -0.65 -3.81
N GLY A 46 -14.29 -0.24 -5.05
CA GLY A 46 -14.34 1.16 -5.41
C GLY A 46 -13.65 1.50 -6.73
N ASP A 47 -13.48 2.79 -6.98
CA ASP A 47 -12.69 3.35 -8.09
C ASP A 47 -11.47 4.14 -7.57
N SER A 48 -11.06 3.91 -6.31
CA SER A 48 -9.87 4.51 -5.70
C SER A 48 -8.56 4.09 -6.35
N ASP A 49 -7.61 5.03 -6.38
CA ASP A 49 -6.25 4.78 -6.82
C ASP A 49 -5.48 3.87 -5.86
N ASN A 50 -4.97 2.76 -6.39
CA ASN A 50 -4.10 1.82 -5.67
C ASN A 50 -2.91 2.53 -5.00
N HIS A 51 -2.34 3.52 -5.67
CA HIS A 51 -1.21 4.28 -5.14
C HIS A 51 -1.61 5.18 -3.96
N ALA A 52 -2.78 5.80 -4.01
CA ALA A 52 -3.30 6.61 -2.90
C ALA A 52 -3.59 5.73 -1.68
N LEU A 53 -4.19 4.55 -1.88
CA LEU A 53 -4.44 3.56 -0.83
C LEU A 53 -3.12 3.14 -0.14
N LEU A 54 -2.09 2.80 -0.93
CA LEU A 54 -0.78 2.39 -0.40
C LEU A 54 -0.07 3.53 0.34
N ALA A 55 -0.13 4.76 -0.19
CA ALA A 55 0.49 5.94 0.42
C ALA A 55 -0.16 6.29 1.76
N ALA A 56 -1.50 6.29 1.82
CA ALA A 56 -2.23 6.56 3.06
C ALA A 56 -1.92 5.52 4.15
N LEU A 57 -1.82 4.25 3.77
CA LEU A 57 -1.44 3.18 4.69
C LEU A 57 0.00 3.31 5.17
N GLN A 58 0.93 3.67 4.28
CA GLN A 58 2.33 3.89 4.63
C GLN A 58 2.51 5.10 5.56
N ASP A 59 1.79 6.20 5.32
CA ASP A 59 1.78 7.39 6.18
C ASP A 59 1.21 7.06 7.58
N ALA A 60 0.19 6.20 7.64
CA ALA A 60 -0.36 5.68 8.88
C ALA A 60 0.56 4.68 9.61
N GLY A 61 1.72 4.32 9.04
CA GLY A 61 2.67 3.36 9.62
C GLY A 61 2.33 1.89 9.37
N TYR A 62 1.43 1.61 8.43
CA TYR A 62 0.99 0.26 8.05
C TYR A 62 1.39 -0.03 6.60
N PRO A 63 2.65 -0.42 6.34
CA PRO A 63 3.09 -0.71 4.98
C PRO A 63 2.23 -1.83 4.36
N ALA A 64 1.68 -1.55 3.18
CA ALA A 64 0.84 -2.47 2.43
C ALA A 64 1.37 -2.68 1.00
N GLN A 65 0.92 -3.73 0.34
CA GLN A 65 1.29 -4.11 -1.02
C GLN A 65 0.07 -4.63 -1.78
N LEU A 66 0.05 -4.57 -3.11
CA LEU A 66 -1.07 -5.12 -3.88
C LEU A 66 -1.02 -6.65 -3.88
N ALA A 67 -2.12 -7.28 -3.44
CA ALA A 67 -2.27 -8.73 -3.36
C ALA A 67 -2.82 -9.33 -4.66
N THR A 68 -3.68 -8.61 -5.39
CA THR A 68 -4.16 -9.02 -6.71
C THR A 68 -4.07 -7.86 -7.68
N VAL A 69 -3.51 -8.13 -8.86
CA VAL A 69 -3.04 -7.14 -9.82
C VAL A 69 -3.94 -7.12 -11.05
N GLU A 70 -4.62 -5.99 -11.26
CA GLU A 70 -5.01 -5.54 -12.60
C GLU A 70 -4.46 -4.11 -12.77
N SER A 71 -3.15 -4.06 -13.04
CA SER A 71 -2.49 -3.14 -13.97
C SER A 71 -2.61 -1.62 -13.77
N VAL A 72 -1.69 -1.01 -12.99
CA VAL A 72 -0.89 0.21 -13.33
C VAL A 72 0.15 0.45 -12.21
N SER A 73 1.45 0.20 -12.46
CA SER A 73 2.50 1.22 -12.73
C SER A 73 2.37 2.49 -11.87
N SER A 74 3.35 2.90 -11.05
CA SER A 74 4.60 3.47 -11.56
C SER A 74 5.62 3.78 -10.44
N LYS A 75 6.88 3.42 -10.69
CA LYS A 75 8.15 4.05 -10.31
C LYS A 75 8.17 5.08 -9.17
N LYS A 76 9.01 4.82 -8.15
CA LYS A 76 9.96 5.84 -7.67
C LYS A 76 11.35 5.53 -8.23
N THR A 77 11.70 6.29 -9.25
CA THR A 77 13.04 6.44 -9.80
C THR A 77 13.88 7.23 -8.79
N SER A 78 14.91 6.62 -8.23
CA SER A 78 16.08 7.35 -7.76
C SER A 78 17.28 6.79 -8.51
N GLY A 79 17.41 7.23 -9.76
CA GLY A 79 18.67 7.16 -10.46
C GLY A 79 19.59 8.24 -9.92
N CYS A 80 20.74 7.83 -9.38
CA CYS A 80 22.00 8.44 -9.76
C CYS A 80 22.98 7.30 -9.98
N GLY A 81 22.89 6.73 -11.19
CA GLY A 81 23.98 6.00 -11.78
C GLY A 81 25.06 7.01 -12.14
N GLY A 82 26.03 7.16 -11.24
CA GLY A 82 27.33 7.77 -11.53
C GLY A 82 28.38 6.67 -11.45
N ASN A 83 28.73 6.11 -12.60
CA ASN A 83 29.87 5.22 -12.78
C ASN A 83 31.13 6.11 -12.87
N GLY A 84 32.15 5.85 -12.04
CA GLY A 84 33.41 6.58 -12.09
C GLY A 84 34.34 6.11 -10.97
N GLY A 85 35.35 5.33 -11.34
CA GLY A 85 36.14 4.50 -10.43
C GLY A 85 37.19 5.20 -9.58
N GLY A 86 38.01 4.36 -8.92
CA GLY A 86 39.13 4.74 -8.07
C GLY A 86 38.73 4.76 -6.61
N CYS A 87 38.98 3.71 -5.84
CA CYS A 87 40.24 3.52 -5.13
C CYS A 87 40.74 4.81 -4.44
N CYS A 88 40.71 4.73 -3.10
CA CYS A 88 41.80 5.13 -2.23
C CYS A 88 41.83 6.60 -1.75
N CYS A 89 42.12 6.77 -0.44
CA CYS A 89 42.35 8.00 0.36
C CYS A 89 41.09 8.55 1.08
N ARG A 90 40.87 8.40 2.40
CA ARG A 90 41.75 8.17 3.56
C ARG A 90 40.93 7.57 4.71
#